data_AF-A0A9E1UZE8-F1
#
_entry.id   AF-A0A9E1UZE8-F1
#
_cell.length_a   1.000
_cell.length_b   1.000
_cell.length_c   1.000
_cell.angle_alpha   90.00
_cell.angle_beta   90.00
_cell.angle_gamma   90.00
#
_symmetry.space_group_name_H-M   'P 1'
#
loop_
_entity.id
_entity.type
_entity.pdbx_description
1 polymer ?
#
loop_
_entity_poly.entity_id
_entity_poly.type
_entity_poly.pdbx_seq_one_letter_code
_entity_poly.pdbx_strand_id
1 'polypeptide(L)'
;MPAGKKDWPKSGGDGIWSAVPVSNHREELVIAFSADDGRSWSTPTVIAKQNGQWLAYPYVFEPNPGEIWITTMQGTVRARLQEADFLAP
;
A
#
# COMPACT_ATOMS: atom_id res chain seq x y z
N MET A 1 -10.53 -2.44 -1.22
CA MET A 1 -9.88 -1.60 -0.20
C MET A 1 -9.34 -2.53 0.87
N PRO A 2 -8.24 -2.18 1.53
CA PRO A 2 -7.80 -2.94 2.70
C PRO A 2 -8.88 -2.87 3.83
N ALA A 3 -8.85 -3.85 4.73
CA ALA A 3 -9.92 -4.12 5.71
C ALA A 3 -11.31 -4.54 5.15
N GLY A 4 -11.36 -5.17 3.95
CA GLY A 4 -12.55 -5.88 3.47
C GLY A 4 -13.68 -5.01 2.90
N LYS A 5 -13.50 -3.69 2.83
CA LYS A 5 -14.45 -2.79 2.16
C LYS A 5 -14.27 -2.83 0.63
N LYS A 6 -15.40 -2.88 -0.08
CA LYS A 6 -15.42 -2.90 -1.56
C LYS A 6 -15.55 -1.51 -2.17
N ASP A 7 -16.07 -0.55 -1.41
CA ASP A 7 -16.43 0.77 -1.92
C ASP A 7 -15.79 1.90 -1.10
N TRP A 8 -15.53 3.02 -1.77
CA TRP A 8 -15.03 4.26 -1.21
C TRP A 8 -15.66 5.45 -1.96
N PRO A 9 -15.98 6.57 -1.28
CA PRO A 9 -16.55 7.74 -1.94
C PRO A 9 -15.71 8.19 -3.15
N LYS A 10 -16.37 8.46 -4.28
CA LYS A 10 -15.67 8.92 -5.48
C LYS A 10 -15.38 10.43 -5.42
N SER A 11 -14.24 10.83 -5.98
CA SER A 11 -13.80 12.23 -6.11
C SER A 11 -13.00 12.42 -7.41
N GLY A 12 -12.71 13.68 -7.79
CA GLY A 12 -12.07 14.03 -9.05
C GLY A 12 -13.08 14.27 -10.19
N GLY A 13 -12.63 14.22 -11.44
CA GLY A 13 -13.43 14.66 -12.61
C GLY A 13 -13.47 16.18 -12.80
N ASP A 14 -12.66 16.90 -12.03
CA ASP A 14 -12.46 18.36 -12.03
C ASP A 14 -11.17 18.78 -12.75
N GLY A 15 -10.43 17.81 -13.30
CA GLY A 15 -9.15 18.04 -13.97
C GLY A 15 -7.94 18.17 -13.04
N ILE A 16 -8.09 17.95 -11.73
CA ILE A 16 -6.98 18.06 -10.76
C ILE A 16 -6.31 16.69 -10.51
N TRP A 17 -7.11 15.65 -10.25
CA TRP A 17 -6.60 14.35 -9.79
C TRP A 17 -6.85 13.20 -10.78
N SER A 18 -8.00 13.22 -11.44
CA SER A 18 -8.45 12.18 -12.37
C SER A 18 -9.43 12.77 -13.39
N ALA A 19 -9.46 12.20 -14.60
CA ALA A 19 -10.35 12.65 -15.66
C ALA A 19 -11.84 12.40 -15.36
N VAL A 20 -12.15 11.38 -14.55
CA VAL A 20 -13.51 11.04 -14.08
C VAL A 20 -13.50 10.74 -12.59
N PRO A 21 -14.65 10.79 -11.89
CA PRO A 21 -14.71 10.44 -10.48
C PRO A 21 -14.27 8.99 -10.21
N VAL A 22 -13.25 8.82 -9.37
CA VAL A 22 -12.71 7.53 -8.91
C VAL A 22 -12.53 7.56 -7.39
N SER A 23 -12.18 6.45 -6.74
CA SER A 23 -12.06 6.44 -5.27
C SER A 23 -10.98 7.40 -4.74
N ASN A 24 -9.85 7.51 -5.44
CA ASN A 24 -8.65 8.20 -4.95
C ASN A 24 -8.22 7.74 -3.54
N HIS A 25 -8.63 6.55 -3.10
CA HIS A 25 -8.37 6.07 -1.74
C HIS A 25 -6.89 5.78 -1.54
N ARG A 26 -6.30 6.46 -0.55
CA ARG A 26 -4.89 6.36 -0.18
C ARG A 26 -4.68 6.34 1.33
N GLU A 27 -5.71 6.01 2.11
CA GLU A 27 -5.61 6.03 3.58
C GLU A 27 -4.91 4.80 4.16
N GLU A 28 -4.69 3.76 3.35
CA GLU A 28 -4.11 2.49 3.79
C GLU A 28 -2.97 2.09 2.84
N LEU A 29 -1.85 1.69 3.43
CA LEU A 29 -0.72 1.10 2.74
C LEU A 29 -0.70 -0.40 3.04
N VAL A 30 -0.63 -1.20 1.98
CA VAL A 30 -0.57 -2.67 2.07
C VAL A 30 0.74 -3.21 1.50
N ILE A 31 1.12 -4.38 1.99
CA ILE A 31 2.18 -5.21 1.42
C ILE A 31 1.60 -6.55 0.98
N ALA A 32 2.11 -7.06 -0.14
CA ALA A 32 1.84 -8.41 -0.64
C ALA A 32 3.11 -8.92 -1.32
N PHE A 33 3.26 -10.22 -1.39
CA PHE A 33 4.46 -10.89 -1.88
C PHE A 33 4.10 -11.80 -3.05
N SER A 34 5.01 -11.95 -4.01
CA SER A 34 4.87 -12.88 -5.12
C SER A 34 6.05 -13.85 -5.11
N ALA A 35 5.74 -15.14 -5.27
CA ALA A 35 6.73 -16.20 -5.40
C ALA A 35 6.89 -16.68 -6.87
N ASP A 36 6.19 -16.05 -7.81
CA ASP A 36 6.05 -16.50 -9.19
C ASP A 36 6.19 -15.35 -10.21
N ASP A 37 7.16 -14.46 -9.95
CA ASP A 37 7.51 -13.32 -10.81
C ASP A 37 6.31 -12.39 -11.11
N GLY A 38 5.46 -12.18 -10.11
CA GLY A 38 4.33 -11.26 -10.17
C GLY A 38 3.05 -11.83 -10.81
N ARG A 39 3.01 -13.14 -11.09
CA ARG A 39 1.80 -13.79 -11.67
C ARG A 39 0.68 -13.91 -10.64
N SER A 40 1.02 -14.22 -9.39
CA SER A 40 0.12 -14.26 -8.25
C SER A 40 0.75 -13.56 -7.05
N TRP A 41 -0.11 -13.17 -6.11
CA TRP A 41 0.27 -12.40 -4.93
C TRP A 41 -0.39 -13.00 -3.70
N SER A 42 0.32 -12.96 -2.57
CA SER A 42 -0.24 -13.31 -1.27
C SER A 42 -1.41 -12.40 -0.89
N THR A 43 -2.19 -12.81 0.11
CA THR A 43 -3.24 -11.96 0.68
C THR A 43 -2.63 -10.64 1.16
N PRO A 44 -3.09 -9.47 0.66
CA PRO A 44 -2.51 -8.20 1.06
C PRO A 44 -2.72 -7.89 2.55
N THR A 45 -1.65 -7.49 3.23
CA THR A 45 -1.67 -7.12 4.65
C THR A 45 -1.51 -5.61 4.81
N VAL A 46 -2.32 -4.98 5.65
CA VAL A 46 -2.19 -3.56 5.98
C VAL A 46 -1.00 -3.35 6.91
N ILE A 47 -0.06 -2.50 6.48
CA ILE A 47 1.14 -2.15 7.26
C ILE A 47 1.08 -0.73 7.82
N ALA A 48 0.20 0.13 7.29
CA ALA A 48 -0.08 1.45 7.83
C ALA A 48 -1.48 1.91 7.43
N LYS A 49 -2.11 2.69 8.33
CA LYS A 49 -3.41 3.31 8.09
C LYS A 49 -3.44 4.71 8.67
N GLN A 50 -3.96 5.68 7.92
CA GLN A 50 -4.13 7.05 8.37
C GLN A 50 -5.35 7.69 7.70
N ASN A 51 -6.43 7.86 8.46
CA ASN A 51 -7.68 8.41 7.95
C ASN A 51 -7.53 9.87 7.53
N GLY A 52 -8.17 10.27 6.42
CA GLY A 52 -8.14 11.62 5.88
C GLY A 52 -6.78 12.08 5.35
N GLN A 53 -5.81 11.18 5.23
CA GLN A 53 -4.45 11.48 4.76
C GLN A 53 -4.03 10.49 3.69
N TRP A 54 -3.08 10.90 2.85
CA TRP A 54 -2.56 10.06 1.78
C TRP A 54 -1.27 9.38 2.22
N LEU A 55 -1.30 8.05 2.24
CA LEU A 55 -0.16 7.16 2.33
C LEU A 55 0.14 6.65 0.91
N ALA A 56 0.97 7.37 0.18
CA ALA A 56 1.17 7.10 -1.25
C ALA A 56 2.60 7.34 -1.72
N TYR A 57 2.89 6.78 -2.89
CA TYR A 57 4.21 6.76 -3.51
C TYR A 57 5.25 6.15 -2.56
N PRO A 58 5.08 4.85 -2.22
CA PRO A 58 6.03 4.15 -1.39
C PRO A 58 7.37 3.95 -2.13
N TYR A 59 8.45 4.08 -1.39
CA TYR A 59 9.78 3.60 -1.77
C TYR A 59 10.08 2.35 -0.96
N VAL A 60 10.54 1.30 -1.64
CA VAL A 60 10.87 0.01 -1.04
C VAL A 60 12.34 -0.27 -1.29
N PHE A 61 13.06 -0.71 -0.26
CA PHE A 61 14.44 -1.11 -0.35
C PHE A 61 14.71 -2.31 0.56
N GLU A 62 15.48 -3.29 0.08
CA GLU A 62 15.86 -4.48 0.83
C GLU A 62 17.38 -4.44 1.08
N PRO A 63 17.85 -3.91 2.23
CA PRO A 63 19.28 -3.87 2.53
C PRO A 63 19.90 -5.24 2.78
N ASN A 64 19.13 -6.18 3.32
CA ASN A 64 19.54 -7.55 3.63
C ASN A 64 18.41 -8.51 3.23
N PRO A 65 18.69 -9.76 2.86
CA PRO A 65 17.66 -10.74 2.54
C PRO A 65 16.56 -10.81 3.61
N GLY A 66 15.32 -10.55 3.20
CA GLY A 66 14.11 -10.57 4.04
C GLY A 66 13.87 -9.32 4.88
N GLU A 67 14.82 -8.37 4.96
CA GLU A 67 14.64 -7.11 5.66
C GLU A 67 14.18 -6.02 4.71
N ILE A 68 12.97 -5.50 4.89
CA ILE A 68 12.36 -4.55 3.96
C ILE A 68 12.18 -3.19 4.63
N TRP A 69 12.74 -2.15 4.00
CA TRP A 69 12.55 -0.76 4.38
C TRP A 69 11.51 -0.12 3.48
N ILE A 70 10.51 0.51 4.09
CA ILE A 70 9.44 1.21 3.38
C ILE A 70 9.36 2.64 3.88
N THR A 71 9.38 3.57 2.93
CA THR A 71 9.08 4.98 3.19
C THR A 71 8.01 5.47 2.22
N THR A 72 7.34 6.58 2.51
CA THR A 72 6.39 7.19 1.56
C THR A 72 6.76 8.64 1.24
N MET A 73 6.53 9.06 0.00
CA MET A 73 6.61 10.48 -0.36
C MET A 73 5.44 11.26 0.26
N GLN A 74 4.24 10.68 0.23
CA GLN A 74 3.05 11.23 0.86
C GLN A 74 2.70 10.39 2.09
N GLY A 75 2.56 11.06 3.23
CA GLY A 75 2.45 10.42 4.54
C GLY A 75 3.79 10.40 5.27
N THR A 76 3.83 9.72 6.42
CA THR A 76 4.97 9.74 7.33
C THR A 76 5.58 8.36 7.57
N VAL A 77 5.16 7.35 6.80
CA VAL A 77 5.63 5.98 6.96
C VAL A 77 7.13 5.94 6.75
N ARG A 78 7.83 5.43 7.76
CA ARG A 78 9.25 5.06 7.75
C ARG A 78 9.36 3.81 8.59
N ALA A 79 9.30 2.65 7.93
CA ALA A 79 9.17 1.36 8.59
C ALA A 79 10.27 0.41 8.13
N ARG A 80 10.69 -0.46 9.05
CA ARG A 80 11.51 -1.64 8.79
C ARG A 80 10.66 -2.86 9.14
N LEU A 81 10.58 -3.80 8.22
CA LEU A 81 9.73 -4.98 8.28
C LEU A 81 10.58 -6.22 8.01
N GLN A 82 10.16 -7.38 8.54
CA GLN A 82 10.70 -8.67 8.12
C GLN A 82 9.69 -9.36 7.21
N GLU A 83 10.14 -9.84 6.06
CA GLU A 83 9.32 -10.63 5.12
C GLU A 83 8.63 -11.81 5.81
N ALA A 84 9.37 -12.52 6.68
CA ALA A 84 8.88 -13.66 7.43
C ALA A 84 7.71 -13.35 8.37
N ASP A 85 7.47 -12.07 8.72
CA ASP A 85 6.31 -11.68 9.53
C ASP A 85 4.99 -11.75 8.72
N PHE A 86 5.08 -11.79 7.38
CA PHE A 86 3.93 -11.76 6.46
C PHE A 86 3.75 -13.05 5.67
N LEU A 87 4.86 -13.75 5.42
CA LEU A 87 4.85 -15.10 4.90
C LEU A 87 4.71 -16.03 6.09
N ALA A 88 3.48 -16.45 6.40
CA ALA A 88 3.28 -17.57 7.32
C ALA A 88 4.15 -18.77 6.85
N PRO A 89 4.57 -19.68 7.75
CA PRO A 89 5.00 -20.99 7.30
C PRO A 89 3.91 -21.69 6.48
#